data_AF-A0A7S1YYD5-F1
#
_entry.id   AF-A0A7S1YYD5-F1
#
_cell.length_a   1.000
_cell.length_b   1.000
_cell.length_c   1.000
_cell.angle_alpha   90.00
_cell.angle_beta   90.00
_cell.angle_gamma   90.00
#
_symmetry.space_group_name_H-M   'P 1'
#
loop_
_entity.id
_entity.type
_entity.pdbx_description
1 polymer ?
#
loop_
_entity_poly.entity_id
_entity_poly.type
_entity_poly.pdbx_seq_one_letter_code
_entity_poly.pdbx_strand_id
1 'polypeptide(L)'
;FETEMYLQVLLAVQGRGVHIDRRMLDAIYDRANGCPLFIEYIVTWALDKKMIKYHEETQKMTFQHVDDGEDVYTVLPRELSNIVLAAFNNLSPILWDALKIASCI
;
A
#
# COMPACT_ATOMS: atom_id res chain seq x y z
N PHE A 1 8.94 12.16 4.88
CA PHE A 1 7.78 12.33 3.96
C PHE A 1 6.53 11.76 4.63
N GLU A 2 5.34 12.35 4.46
CA GLU A 2 4.10 11.84 5.12
C GLU A 2 3.80 10.37 4.75
N THR A 3 3.95 10.00 3.47
CA THR A 3 3.83 8.62 2.98
C THR A 3 4.79 7.67 3.69
N GLU A 4 6.03 8.10 3.92
CA GLU A 4 7.06 7.29 4.59
C GLU A 4 6.68 7.04 6.07
N MET A 5 6.23 8.08 6.77
CA MET A 5 5.73 7.93 8.15
C MET A 5 4.51 7.00 8.20
N TYR A 6 3.60 7.13 7.25
CA TYR A 6 2.41 6.28 7.16
C TYR A 6 2.80 4.81 6.93
N LEU A 7 3.74 4.56 6.02
CA LEU A 7 4.26 3.23 5.75
C LEU A 7 5.00 2.63 6.94
N GLN A 8 5.77 3.43 7.69
CA GLN A 8 6.44 2.96 8.91
C GLN A 8 5.43 2.46 9.94
N VAL A 9 4.30 3.15 10.09
CA VAL A 9 3.20 2.73 10.98
C VAL A 9 2.57 1.44 10.47
N LEU A 10 2.19 1.38 9.19
CA LEU A 10 1.52 0.20 8.60
C LEU A 10 2.39 -1.06 8.64
N LEU A 11 3.70 -0.92 8.43
CA LEU A 11 4.65 -2.03 8.44
C LEU A 11 5.18 -2.36 9.84
N ALA A 12 4.60 -1.75 10.88
CA ALA A 12 5.00 -1.92 12.28
C ALA A 12 6.52 -1.80 12.47
N VAL A 13 7.13 -0.82 11.79
CA VAL A 13 8.57 -0.62 11.81
C VAL A 13 8.98 -0.12 13.21
N GLN A 14 9.41 -1.05 14.06
CA GLN A 14 9.88 -0.75 15.41
C GLN A 14 11.40 -0.63 15.43
N GLY A 15 11.91 0.61 15.36
CA GLY A 15 13.34 0.88 15.57
C GLY A 15 13.82 2.14 14.85
N ARG A 16 14.68 2.92 15.50
CA ARG A 16 15.25 4.18 14.99
C ARG A 16 16.19 4.04 13.78
N GLY A 17 16.30 2.86 13.17
CA GLY A 17 17.25 2.58 12.09
C GLY A 17 16.69 1.72 10.95
N VAL A 18 15.41 1.36 10.98
CA VAL A 18 14.79 0.64 9.86
C VAL A 18 14.24 1.67 8.87
N HIS A 19 14.68 1.57 7.63
CA HIS A 19 14.32 2.50 6.57
C HIS A 19 13.44 1.83 5.52
N ILE A 20 12.59 2.61 4.88
CA ILE A 20 11.84 2.15 3.71
C ILE A 20 12.68 2.45 2.49
N ASP A 21 12.83 1.48 1.60
CA ASP A 21 13.53 1.71 0.35
C ASP A 21 12.85 2.80 -0.48
N ARG A 22 13.67 3.67 -1.08
CA ARG A 22 13.15 4.83 -1.82
C ARG A 22 12.33 4.41 -3.04
N ARG A 23 12.70 3.34 -3.74
CA ARG A 23 11.92 2.87 -4.90
C ARG A 23 10.56 2.34 -4.48
N MET A 24 10.51 1.65 -3.35
CA MET A 24 9.24 1.22 -2.75
C MET A 24 8.37 2.43 -2.37
N LEU A 25 8.97 3.43 -1.71
CA LEU A 25 8.27 4.65 -1.32
C LEU A 25 7.72 5.41 -2.53
N ASP A 26 8.54 5.65 -3.55
CA ASP A 26 8.16 6.37 -4.77
C ASP A 26 7.06 5.60 -5.52
N ALA A 27 7.19 4.28 -5.67
CA ALA A 27 6.19 3.46 -6.34
C ALA A 27 4.83 3.47 -5.64
N ILE A 28 4.81 3.41 -4.29
CA ILE A 28 3.57 3.48 -3.52
C ILE A 28 2.97 4.88 -3.63
N TYR A 29 3.79 5.93 -3.49
CA TYR A 29 3.33 7.30 -3.58
C TYR A 29 2.72 7.62 -4.95
N ASP A 30 3.41 7.27 -6.03
CA ASP A 30 2.96 7.51 -7.39
C ASP A 30 1.65 6.79 -7.69
N ARG A 31 1.49 5.57 -7.16
CA ARG A 31 0.26 4.78 -7.36
C ARG A 31 -0.89 5.28 -6.53
N ALA A 32 -0.65 5.60 -5.27
CA ALA A 32 -1.68 6.13 -4.40
C ALA A 32 -2.00 7.61 -4.68
N ASN A 33 -1.16 8.31 -5.46
CA ASN A 33 -1.18 9.76 -5.61
C ASN A 33 -1.24 10.48 -4.24
N GLY A 34 -0.49 9.95 -3.26
CA GLY A 34 -0.49 10.45 -1.87
C GLY A 34 -1.79 10.21 -1.07
N CYS A 35 -2.81 9.54 -1.61
CA CYS A 35 -4.06 9.27 -0.89
C CYS A 35 -3.84 8.21 0.21
N PRO A 36 -4.07 8.52 1.50
CA PRO A 36 -3.83 7.58 2.61
C PRO A 36 -4.57 6.26 2.47
N LEU A 37 -5.83 6.30 2.02
CA LEU A 37 -6.65 5.10 1.80
C LEU A 37 -6.03 4.17 0.74
N PHE A 38 -5.50 4.76 -0.33
CA PHE A 38 -4.85 4.00 -1.39
C PHE A 38 -3.47 3.49 -0.98
N ILE A 39 -2.73 4.26 -0.18
CA ILE A 39 -1.46 3.79 0.41
C ILE A 39 -1.72 2.56 1.27
N GLU A 40 -2.67 2.64 2.20
CA GLU A 40 -3.03 1.52 3.08
C GLU A 40 -3.44 0.28 2.29
N TYR A 41 -4.24 0.47 1.26
CA TYR A 41 -4.66 -0.63 0.40
C TYR A 41 -3.49 -1.29 -0.33
N ILE A 42 -2.63 -0.50 -1.00
CA ILE A 42 -1.47 -1.03 -1.73
C ILE A 42 -0.55 -1.82 -0.80
N VAL A 43 -0.33 -1.31 0.41
CA VAL A 43 0.53 -1.94 1.42
C VAL A 43 -0.08 -3.24 1.91
N THR A 44 -1.36 -3.23 2.25
CA THR A 44 -2.09 -4.43 2.69
C THR A 44 -2.07 -5.51 1.60
N TRP A 45 -2.36 -5.12 0.36
CA TRP A 45 -2.27 -6.01 -0.79
C TRP A 45 -0.86 -6.60 -0.96
N ALA A 46 0.18 -5.78 -0.83
CA ALA A 46 1.56 -6.25 -0.96
C ALA A 46 1.98 -7.17 0.20
N LEU A 47 1.49 -6.93 1.42
CA LEU A 47 1.66 -7.83 2.57
C LEU A 47 0.97 -9.18 2.32
N ASP A 48 -0.28 -9.18 1.86
CA ASP A 48 -1.04 -10.39 1.52
C ASP A 48 -0.34 -11.22 0.44
N LYS A 49 0.29 -10.55 -0.52
CA LYS A 49 1.09 -11.18 -1.59
C LYS A 49 2.50 -11.56 -1.15
N LYS A 50 2.89 -11.31 0.10
CA LYS A 50 4.25 -11.54 0.63
C LYS A 50 5.32 -10.86 -0.22
N MET A 51 5.00 -9.68 -0.76
CA MET A 51 5.88 -8.90 -1.60
C MET A 51 6.74 -7.93 -0.81
N ILE A 52 6.60 -7.81 0.51
CA ILE A 52 7.43 -6.89 1.30
C ILE A 52 8.39 -7.72 2.14
N LYS A 53 9.68 -7.40 2.07
CA LYS A 53 10.73 -8.10 2.81
C LYS A 53 11.62 -7.12 3.55
N TYR A 54 12.00 -7.50 4.76
CA TYR A 54 13.03 -6.85 5.53
C TYR A 54 14.41 -7.42 5.20
N HIS A 55 15.36 -6.55 4.87
CA HIS A 55 16.76 -6.90 4.65
C HIS A 55 17.61 -6.49 5.85
N GLU A 56 18.11 -7.46 6.59
CA GLU A 56 18.90 -7.22 7.82
C GLU A 56 20.20 -6.44 7.55
N GLU A 57 20.91 -6.76 6.46
CA GLU A 57 22.20 -6.15 6.11
C GLU A 57 22.12 -4.63 5.87
N THR A 58 21.02 -4.18 5.28
CA THR A 58 20.80 -2.78 4.93
C THR A 58 19.81 -2.09 5.87
N GLN A 59 19.20 -2.84 6.79
CA GLN A 59 18.10 -2.41 7.65
C GLN A 59 16.94 -1.76 6.86
N LYS A 60 16.62 -2.30 5.67
CA LYS A 60 15.60 -1.74 4.78
C LYS A 60 14.43 -2.69 4.55
N MET A 61 13.23 -2.10 4.50
CA MET A 61 12.04 -2.73 3.93
C MET A 61 12.02 -2.46 2.41
N THR A 62 11.88 -3.51 1.62
CA THR A 62 11.87 -3.46 0.15
C THR A 62 10.73 -4.32 -0.40
N PHE A 63 10.43 -4.17 -1.69
CA PHE A 63 9.63 -5.16 -2.40
C PHE A 63 10.49 -6.39 -2.77
N GLN A 64 10.03 -7.58 -2.40
CA GLN A 64 10.53 -8.89 -2.81
C GLN A 64 10.15 -9.15 -4.28
N HIS A 65 11.08 -9.70 -5.07
CA HIS A 65 10.96 -9.97 -6.52
C HIS A 65 11.29 -8.83 -7.50
N VAL A 66 11.92 -7.75 -7.07
CA VAL A 66 12.52 -6.76 -7.99
C VAL A 66 13.97 -7.15 -8.34
N ASP A 67 14.26 -8.45 -8.45
CA ASP A 67 15.62 -8.96 -8.62
C ASP A 67 16.04 -9.18 -10.08
N ASP A 68 15.17 -9.06 -11.08
CA ASP A 68 15.57 -9.30 -12.50
C ASP A 68 14.85 -8.40 -13.52
N GLY A 69 14.79 -7.09 -13.26
CA GLY A 69 14.41 -6.10 -14.29
C GLY A 69 12.92 -5.90 -14.53
N GLU A 70 12.03 -6.55 -13.77
CA GLU A 70 10.63 -6.12 -13.70
C GLU A 70 10.49 -4.84 -12.88
N ASP A 71 9.79 -3.87 -13.45
CA ASP A 71 9.58 -2.57 -12.84
C ASP A 71 8.56 -2.69 -11.70
N VAL A 72 8.83 -2.12 -10.52
CA VAL A 72 7.90 -2.13 -9.36
C VAL A 72 6.52 -1.61 -9.77
N TYR A 73 6.49 -0.67 -10.72
CA TYR A 73 5.28 -0.13 -11.29
C TYR A 73 4.46 -1.17 -12.09
N THR A 74 5.03 -2.21 -12.70
CA THR A 74 4.23 -3.21 -13.42
C THR A 74 3.47 -4.14 -12.48
N VAL A 75 4.01 -4.40 -11.29
CA VAL A 75 3.46 -5.35 -10.34
C VAL A 75 2.41 -4.72 -9.42
N LEU A 76 2.57 -3.43 -9.10
CA LEU A 76 1.59 -2.73 -8.27
C LEU A 76 0.25 -2.56 -9.01
N PRO A 77 -0.89 -2.65 -8.31
CA PRO A 77 -2.18 -2.47 -8.92
C PRO A 77 -2.32 -1.08 -9.57
N ARG A 78 -2.82 -1.02 -10.81
CA ARG A 78 -2.95 0.23 -11.60
C ARG A 78 -4.27 0.96 -11.35
N GLU A 79 -5.38 0.24 -11.32
CA GLU A 79 -6.72 0.82 -11.17
C GLU A 79 -7.22 0.65 -9.75
N LEU A 80 -6.73 1.50 -8.85
CA LEU A 80 -7.12 1.49 -7.43
C LEU A 80 -8.62 1.75 -7.24
N SER A 81 -9.24 2.48 -8.16
CA SER A 81 -10.70 2.66 -8.23
C SER A 81 -11.43 1.33 -8.38
N ASN A 82 -11.03 0.48 -9.34
CA ASN A 82 -11.65 -0.83 -9.56
C ASN A 82 -11.47 -1.76 -8.35
N ILE A 83 -10.39 -1.54 -7.62
CA ILE A 83 -10.07 -2.37 -6.47
C ILE A 83 -10.88 -1.96 -5.25
N VAL A 84 -11.04 -0.66 -5.01
CA VAL A 84 -11.97 -0.17 -3.99
C VAL A 84 -13.41 -0.55 -4.34
N LEU A 85 -13.79 -0.48 -5.63
CA LEU A 85 -15.07 -0.98 -6.10
C LEU A 85 -15.24 -2.49 -5.86
N ALA A 86 -14.19 -3.30 -6.05
CA ALA A 86 -14.23 -4.72 -5.73
C ALA A 86 -14.46 -4.98 -4.23
N ALA A 87 -13.87 -4.18 -3.34
CA ALA A 87 -14.14 -4.24 -1.91
C ALA A 87 -15.60 -3.85 -1.60
N PHE A 88 -16.10 -2.79 -2.23
CA PHE A 88 -17.48 -2.35 -2.08
C PHE A 88 -18.49 -3.39 -2.57
N ASN A 89 -18.19 -4.14 -3.63
CA ASN A 89 -19.06 -5.18 -4.16
C ASN A 89 -19.30 -6.34 -3.18
N ASN A 90 -18.43 -6.52 -2.18
CA ASN A 90 -18.60 -7.54 -1.14
C ASN A 90 -19.31 -7.01 0.13
N LEU A 91 -19.66 -5.73 0.18
CA LEU A 91 -20.38 -5.16 1.31
C LEU A 91 -21.83 -5.69 1.37
N SER A 92 -22.29 -5.95 2.59
CA SER A 92 -23.71 -6.25 2.81
C SER A 92 -24.59 -5.04 2.47
N PRO A 93 -25.88 -5.23 2.16
CA PRO A 93 -26.78 -4.13 1.82
C PRO A 93 -26.81 -3.00 2.87
N ILE A 94 -26.73 -3.35 4.16
CA ILE A 94 -26.74 -2.37 5.26
C ILE A 94 -25.49 -1.48 5.22
N LEU A 95 -24.33 -2.05 4.91
CA LEU A 95 -23.07 -1.30 4.82
C LEU A 95 -23.04 -0.42 3.56
N TRP A 96 -23.66 -0.87 2.47
CA TRP A 96 -23.86 -0.07 1.27
C TRP A 96 -24.70 1.18 1.55
N ASP A 97 -25.80 1.04 2.28
CA ASP A 97 -26.65 2.18 2.60
C ASP A 97 -25.96 3.15 3.57
N ALA A 98 -25.21 2.64 4.54
CA ALA A 98 -24.37 3.46 5.41
C ALA A 98 -23.32 4.26 4.61
N LEU A 99 -22.66 3.62 3.64
CA LEU A 99 -21.67 4.27 2.77
C LEU A 99 -22.31 5.38 1.92
N LYS A 100 -23.49 5.12 1.34
CA LYS A 100 -24.23 6.13 0.57
C LYS A 100 -24.57 7.34 1.44
N ILE A 101 -25.08 7.13 2.65
CA ILE A 101 -25.40 8.22 3.59
C ILE A 101 -24.13 9.01 3.94
N ALA A 102 -23.03 8.33 4.26
CA ALA A 102 -21.76 8.97 4.58
C ALA A 102 -21.21 9.82 3.43
N SER A 103 -21.45 9.43 2.17
CA SER A 103 -21.02 10.19 0.98
C SER A 103 -21.80 11.48 0.73
N CYS A 104 -22.95 11.65 1.39
CA CYS A 104 -23.79 12.84 1.28
C CYS A 104 -23.48 13.92 2.33
N ILE A 105 -22.51 13.67 3.21
CA ILE A 105 -22.04 14.59 4.26
C ILE A 105 -20.75 15.24 3.80
#